data_AF-A0A931U436-F1
#
_entry.id   AF-A0A931U436-F1
#
_cell.length_a   1.000
_cell.length_b   1.000
_cell.length_c   1.000
_cell.angle_alpha   90.00
_cell.angle_beta   90.00
_cell.angle_gamma   90.00
#
_symmetry.space_group_name_H-M   'P 1'
#
loop_
_entity.id
_entity.type
_entity.pdbx_description
1 polymer ?
#
loop_
_entity_poly.entity_id
_entity_poly.type
_entity_poly.pdbx_seq_one_letter_code
_entity_poly.pdbx_strand_id
1 'polypeptide(L)'
;MRTAVSFVSTPQHLRLALAPWRWVLVPLALVLASRAAVLAVGYVGLHLVPDSPRLNTMFRSAAYTARPDLGPWYAWDASWYAAIALDGYQASGPAAASAAFWPMLPLLEAVLSRLLLVIAPQVSPGGAVLWAGLLIVLVAFAIGAALLYRLVLEDHGPDVARRTVAVLAFAPGAL
;
A
#
# COMPACT_ATOMS: atom_id res chain seq x y z
N MET A 1 -45.26 8.55 15.37
CA MET A 1 -44.93 7.57 14.30
C MET A 1 -43.41 7.52 14.15
N ARG A 2 -42.75 6.45 14.62
CA ARG A 2 -41.32 6.21 14.40
C ARG A 2 -41.18 5.18 13.28
N THR A 3 -40.61 5.58 12.16
CA THR A 3 -40.28 4.73 11.02
C THR A 3 -39.14 3.79 11.41
N ALA A 4 -39.43 2.48 11.45
CA ALA A 4 -38.42 1.45 11.64
C ALA A 4 -37.60 1.33 10.36
N VAL A 5 -36.31 1.71 10.44
CA VAL A 5 -35.35 1.47 9.37
C VAL A 5 -35.00 -0.02 9.39
N SER A 6 -35.51 -0.77 8.41
CA SER A 6 -35.16 -2.17 8.22
C SER A 6 -33.70 -2.28 7.79
N PHE A 7 -32.83 -2.68 8.71
CA PHE A 7 -31.48 -3.11 8.37
C PHE A 7 -31.58 -4.29 7.40
N VAL A 8 -30.99 -4.15 6.21
CA VAL A 8 -30.81 -5.25 5.26
C VAL A 8 -30.02 -6.34 5.98
N SER A 9 -30.72 -7.39 6.39
CA SER A 9 -30.14 -8.53 7.08
C SER A 9 -29.37 -9.36 6.06
N THR A 10 -28.04 -9.36 6.17
CA THR A 10 -27.19 -10.24 5.37
C THR A 10 -27.69 -11.69 5.48
N PRO A 11 -27.98 -12.38 4.37
CA PRO A 11 -28.57 -13.71 4.38
C PRO A 11 -27.81 -14.69 5.28
N GLN A 12 -28.54 -15.46 6.08
CA GLN A 12 -27.98 -16.33 7.13
C GLN A 12 -27.00 -17.38 6.58
N HIS A 13 -27.22 -17.86 5.35
CA HIS A 13 -26.34 -18.80 4.66
C HIS A 13 -24.97 -18.18 4.30
N LEU A 14 -24.90 -16.89 3.95
CA LEU A 14 -23.64 -16.19 3.70
C LEU A 14 -22.84 -15.97 4.98
N ARG A 15 -23.51 -15.74 6.11
CA ARG A 15 -22.85 -15.58 7.43
C ARG A 15 -22.12 -16.86 7.86
N LEU A 16 -22.73 -18.02 7.62
CA LEU A 16 -22.17 -19.32 7.98
C LEU A 16 -21.00 -19.71 7.06
N ALA A 17 -21.12 -19.46 5.75
CA ALA A 17 -20.06 -19.78 4.80
C ALA A 17 -18.78 -18.93 4.98
N LEU A 18 -18.93 -17.66 5.35
CA LEU A 18 -17.79 -16.74 5.51
C LEU A 18 -17.19 -16.77 6.92
N ALA A 19 -17.87 -17.37 7.90
CA ALA A 19 -17.45 -17.43 9.31
C ALA A 19 -15.97 -17.82 9.51
N PRO A 20 -15.42 -18.89 8.88
CA PRO A 20 -14.02 -19.26 9.06
C PRO A 20 -13.04 -18.29 8.37
N TRP A 21 -13.49 -17.49 7.41
CA TRP A 21 -12.67 -16.57 6.62
C TRP A 21 -12.75 -15.11 7.09
N ARG A 22 -13.59 -14.80 8.09
CA ARG A 22 -13.80 -13.43 8.57
C ARG A 22 -12.51 -12.75 9.01
N TRP A 23 -11.58 -13.51 9.57
CA TRP A 23 -10.29 -12.99 10.03
C TRP A 23 -9.36 -12.56 8.89
N VAL A 24 -9.65 -12.94 7.65
CA VAL A 24 -8.96 -12.44 6.44
C VAL A 24 -9.81 -11.40 5.72
N LEU A 25 -11.10 -11.68 5.52
CA LEU A 25 -11.96 -10.85 4.69
C LEU A 25 -12.23 -9.46 5.28
N VAL A 26 -12.42 -9.37 6.60
CA VAL A 26 -12.65 -8.08 7.27
C VAL A 26 -11.43 -7.16 7.17
N PRO A 27 -10.22 -7.58 7.58
CA PRO A 27 -9.04 -6.73 7.43
C PRO A 27 -8.72 -6.43 5.97
N LEU A 28 -8.86 -7.40 5.06
CA LEU A 28 -8.65 -7.17 3.63
C LEU A 28 -9.60 -6.09 3.08
N ALA A 29 -10.88 -6.15 3.42
CA ALA A 29 -11.84 -5.13 2.99
C ALA A 29 -11.50 -3.73 3.52
N LEU A 30 -11.04 -3.63 4.78
CA LEU A 30 -10.61 -2.36 5.37
C LEU A 30 -9.33 -1.81 4.71
N VAL A 31 -8.36 -2.68 4.46
CA VAL A 31 -7.13 -2.33 3.74
C VAL A 31 -7.47 -1.81 2.35
N LEU A 32 -8.26 -2.56 1.56
CA LEU A 32 -8.67 -2.14 0.22
C LEU A 32 -9.46 -0.83 0.24
N ALA A 33 -10.38 -0.64 1.19
CA ALA A 33 -11.12 0.60 1.33
C ALA A 33 -10.20 1.79 1.64
N SER A 34 -9.21 1.61 2.52
CA SER A 34 -8.24 2.67 2.81
C SER A 34 -7.39 3.01 1.59
N ARG A 35 -6.94 2.00 0.82
CA ARG A 35 -6.13 2.23 -0.38
C ARG A 35 -6.94 2.90 -1.49
N ALA A 36 -8.21 2.56 -1.63
CA ALA A 36 -9.12 3.27 -2.55
C ALA A 36 -9.28 4.75 -2.15
N ALA A 37 -9.39 5.06 -0.85
CA ALA A 37 -9.42 6.44 -0.38
C ALA A 37 -8.11 7.18 -0.69
N VAL A 38 -6.96 6.54 -0.47
CA VAL A 38 -5.63 7.11 -0.82
C VAL A 38 -5.53 7.38 -2.32
N LEU A 39 -5.97 6.44 -3.17
CA LEU A 39 -6.01 6.62 -4.61
C LEU A 39 -6.91 7.80 -5.01
N ALA A 40 -8.10 7.90 -4.41
CA ALA A 40 -9.02 8.99 -4.71
C ALA A 40 -8.41 10.35 -4.31
N VAL A 41 -7.80 10.44 -3.12
CA VAL A 41 -7.13 11.65 -2.65
C VAL A 41 -5.92 11.98 -3.53
N GLY A 42 -5.10 10.99 -3.88
CA GLY A 42 -3.97 11.16 -4.78
C GLY A 42 -4.40 11.63 -6.17
N TYR A 43 -5.44 11.03 -6.74
CA TYR A 43 -6.02 11.44 -8.03
C TYR A 43 -6.53 12.88 -7.99
N VAL A 44 -7.31 13.24 -6.96
CA VAL A 44 -7.78 14.62 -6.76
C VAL A 44 -6.59 15.58 -6.60
N GLY A 45 -5.57 15.19 -5.83
CA GLY A 45 -4.36 15.97 -5.62
C GLY A 45 -3.58 16.22 -6.92
N LEU A 46 -3.46 15.21 -7.77
CA LEU A 46 -2.74 15.29 -9.04
C LEU A 46 -3.48 16.10 -10.12
N HIS A 47 -4.81 16.08 -10.12
CA HIS A 47 -5.61 16.66 -11.21
C HIS A 47 -6.29 17.98 -10.88
N LEU A 48 -6.57 18.26 -9.61
CA LEU A 48 -7.32 19.44 -9.19
C LEU A 48 -6.44 20.50 -8.50
N VAL A 49 -5.27 20.12 -7.98
CA VAL A 49 -4.34 21.06 -7.37
C VAL A 49 -3.39 21.58 -8.44
N PRO A 50 -3.30 22.90 -8.66
CA PRO A 50 -2.37 23.46 -9.64
C PRO A 50 -0.92 23.06 -9.32
N ASP A 51 -0.19 22.65 -10.36
CA ASP A 51 1.23 22.37 -10.26
C ASP A 51 1.96 23.56 -9.65
N SER A 52 2.61 23.35 -8.50
CA SER A 52 3.50 24.37 -7.93
C SER A 52 4.96 23.93 -8.12
N PRO A 53 5.81 24.78 -8.72
CA PRO A 53 7.23 24.46 -8.91
C PRO A 53 7.96 24.12 -7.60
N ARG A 54 7.51 24.69 -6.47
CA ARG A 54 8.08 24.46 -5.13
C ARG A 54 7.70 23.10 -4.54
N LEU A 55 6.43 22.68 -4.67
CA LEU A 55 6.03 21.33 -4.23
C LEU A 55 6.65 20.25 -5.14
N ASN A 56 6.79 20.56 -6.44
CA ASN A 56 7.40 19.64 -7.39
C ASN A 56 8.89 19.39 -7.10
N THR A 57 9.63 20.35 -6.54
CA THR A 57 11.03 20.16 -6.15
C THR A 57 11.21 19.47 -4.79
N MET A 58 10.25 19.60 -3.88
CA MET A 58 10.31 18.96 -2.55
C MET A 58 9.79 17.51 -2.54
N PHE A 59 8.82 17.18 -3.38
CA PHE A 59 8.08 15.91 -3.29
C PHE A 59 8.21 14.99 -4.50
N ARG A 60 8.74 15.46 -5.65
CA ARG A 60 9.00 14.57 -6.79
C ARG A 60 10.34 13.88 -6.62
N SER A 61 10.28 12.62 -6.21
CA SER A 61 11.39 11.70 -6.40
C SER A 61 11.58 11.38 -7.89
N ALA A 62 12.74 10.85 -8.28
CA ALA A 62 12.99 10.40 -9.65
C ALA A 62 11.93 9.38 -10.16
N ALA A 63 11.31 8.63 -9.23
CA ALA A 63 10.20 7.72 -9.51
C ALA A 63 8.93 8.45 -9.98
N TYR A 64 8.62 9.62 -9.41
CA TYR A 64 7.48 10.44 -9.81
C TYR A 64 7.61 10.90 -11.27
N THR A 65 8.80 11.29 -11.72
CA THR A 65 9.06 11.70 -13.11
C THR A 65 8.98 10.55 -14.11
N ALA A 66 9.26 9.31 -13.69
CA ALA A 66 9.20 8.14 -14.56
C ALA A 66 7.78 7.57 -14.69
N ARG A 67 6.96 7.65 -13.62
CA ARG A 67 5.59 7.13 -13.55
C ARG A 67 4.71 8.06 -12.69
N PRO A 68 4.17 9.14 -13.27
CA PRO A 68 3.34 10.09 -12.52
C PRO A 68 2.06 9.45 -11.96
N ASP A 69 1.59 8.35 -12.56
CA ASP A 69 0.48 7.52 -12.09
C ASP A 69 0.78 6.80 -10.76
N LEU A 70 2.06 6.52 -10.49
CA LEU A 70 2.53 5.91 -9.25
C LEU A 70 3.10 6.94 -8.27
N GLY A 71 3.21 8.20 -8.68
CA GLY A 71 3.77 9.30 -7.91
C GLY A 71 3.24 9.44 -6.48
N PRO A 72 1.93 9.33 -6.22
CA PRO A 72 1.38 9.43 -4.87
C PRO A 72 1.84 8.33 -3.90
N TRP A 73 2.31 7.21 -4.43
CA TRP A 73 2.78 6.06 -3.66
C TRP A 73 4.30 6.07 -3.43
N TYR A 74 5.03 6.92 -4.15
CA TYR A 74 6.49 6.88 -4.24
C TYR A 74 7.11 8.23 -3.85
N ALA A 75 6.95 8.57 -2.57
CA ALA A 75 7.58 9.73 -1.95
C ALA A 75 8.72 9.32 -1.00
N TRP A 76 9.68 10.23 -0.81
CA TRP A 76 10.76 10.12 0.17
C TRP A 76 11.55 8.81 0.04
N ASP A 77 11.54 7.98 1.08
CA ASP A 77 12.34 6.76 1.20
C ASP A 77 12.01 5.68 0.17
N ALA A 78 10.78 5.67 -0.35
CA ALA A 78 10.40 4.76 -1.42
C ALA A 78 11.30 4.90 -2.66
N SER A 79 11.84 6.10 -2.91
CA SER A 79 12.75 6.33 -4.02
C SER A 79 14.16 5.79 -3.80
N TRP A 80 14.62 5.74 -2.55
CA TRP A 80 15.88 5.10 -2.18
C TRP A 80 15.79 3.60 -2.38
N TYR A 81 14.70 2.96 -1.93
CA TYR A 81 14.50 1.53 -2.13
C TYR A 81 14.47 1.15 -3.61
N ALA A 82 13.70 1.88 -4.42
CA ALA A 82 13.62 1.66 -5.87
C ALA A 82 14.98 1.88 -6.57
N ALA A 83 15.73 2.92 -6.19
CA ALA A 83 17.07 3.16 -6.73
C ALA A 83 18.04 2.04 -6.36
N ILE A 84 18.01 1.54 -5.12
CA ILE A 84 18.85 0.41 -4.71
C ILE A 84 18.47 -0.87 -5.47
N ALA A 85 17.17 -1.10 -5.71
CA ALA A 85 16.70 -2.25 -6.47
C ALA A 85 17.14 -2.21 -7.94
N LEU A 86 17.24 -1.02 -8.54
CA LEU A 86 17.67 -0.81 -9.93
C LEU A 86 19.19 -0.80 -10.09
N ASP A 87 19.86 0.02 -9.27
CA ASP A 87 21.26 0.42 -9.47
C ASP A 87 22.20 -0.18 -8.42
N GLY A 88 21.65 -0.87 -7.42
CA GLY A 88 22.41 -1.40 -6.29
C GLY A 88 22.81 -0.34 -5.27
N TYR A 89 23.52 -0.78 -4.23
CA TYR A 89 24.11 0.12 -3.24
C TYR A 89 25.29 0.87 -3.84
N GLN A 90 25.38 2.16 -3.53
CA GLN A 90 26.46 3.03 -3.99
C GLN A 90 27.35 3.42 -2.81
N ALA A 91 28.67 3.34 -2.99
CA ALA A 91 29.65 3.62 -1.93
C ALA A 91 30.15 5.08 -1.93
N SER A 92 29.81 5.87 -2.95
CA SER A 92 30.28 7.25 -3.10
C SER A 92 29.28 8.13 -3.86
N GLY A 93 29.47 9.45 -3.80
CA GLY A 93 28.59 10.42 -4.45
C GLY A 93 27.25 10.65 -3.73
N PRO A 94 26.29 11.36 -4.37
CA PRO A 94 24.99 11.68 -3.77
C PRO A 94 24.18 10.44 -3.33
N ALA A 95 24.44 9.28 -3.95
CA ALA A 95 23.78 8.03 -3.64
C ALA A 95 24.45 7.21 -2.52
N ALA A 96 25.55 7.70 -1.93
CA ALA A 96 26.24 7.02 -0.82
C ALA A 96 25.33 6.79 0.41
N ALA A 97 24.28 7.60 0.56
CA ALA A 97 23.25 7.43 1.58
C ALA A 97 22.45 6.11 1.44
N SER A 98 22.51 5.43 0.29
CA SER A 98 21.88 4.13 0.09
C SER A 98 22.29 3.10 1.15
N ALA A 99 23.54 3.17 1.65
CA ALA A 99 24.05 2.27 2.69
C ALA A 99 23.26 2.32 4.02
N ALA A 100 22.47 3.37 4.27
CA ALA A 100 21.64 3.47 5.47
C ALA A 100 20.36 2.61 5.41
N PHE A 101 19.98 2.10 4.24
CA PHE A 101 18.73 1.37 4.04
C PHE A 101 18.93 -0.14 4.18
N TRP A 102 18.01 -0.81 4.87
CA TRP A 102 18.03 -2.27 5.03
C TRP A 102 17.76 -3.01 3.69
N PRO A 103 18.55 -4.05 3.34
CA PRO A 103 18.54 -4.62 1.99
C PRO A 103 17.35 -5.50 1.64
N MET A 104 16.51 -5.88 2.60
CA MET A 104 15.45 -6.86 2.34
C MET A 104 14.40 -6.35 1.34
N LEU A 105 13.94 -5.10 1.48
CA LEU A 105 12.94 -4.55 0.55
C LEU A 105 13.50 -4.38 -0.88
N PRO A 106 14.68 -3.74 -1.09
CA PRO A 106 15.27 -3.65 -2.43
C PRO A 106 15.52 -5.00 -3.08
N LEU A 107 15.95 -6.01 -2.30
CA LEU A 107 16.16 -7.36 -2.82
C LEU A 107 14.85 -7.98 -3.31
N LEU A 108 13.77 -7.84 -2.53
CA LEU A 108 12.45 -8.33 -2.94
C LEU A 108 11.92 -7.58 -4.18
N GLU A 109 12.11 -6.26 -4.24
CA GLU A 109 11.76 -5.43 -5.40
C GLU A 109 12.52 -5.87 -6.66
N ALA A 110 13.83 -6.12 -6.54
CA ALA A 110 14.66 -6.60 -7.65
C ALA A 110 14.26 -8.00 -8.12
N VAL A 111 13.91 -8.92 -7.21
CA VAL A 111 13.47 -10.27 -7.57
C VAL A 111 12.09 -10.24 -8.22
N LEU A 112 11.13 -9.55 -7.61
CA LEU A 112 9.77 -9.50 -8.13
C LEU A 112 9.68 -8.71 -9.44
N SER A 113 10.46 -7.65 -9.62
CA SER A 113 10.50 -6.90 -10.88
C SER A 113 10.95 -7.76 -12.06
N ARG A 114 11.92 -8.67 -11.86
CA ARG A 114 12.33 -9.64 -12.89
C ARG A 114 11.18 -10.57 -13.29
N LEU A 115 10.38 -11.04 -12.33
CA LEU A 115 9.19 -11.84 -12.62
C LEU A 115 8.14 -11.03 -13.38
N LEU A 116 7.92 -9.77 -13.00
CA LEU A 116 6.99 -8.88 -13.71
C LEU A 116 7.43 -8.62 -15.15
N LEU A 117 8.73 -8.47 -15.42
CA LEU A 117 9.27 -8.31 -16.77
C LEU A 117 9.08 -9.57 -17.63
N VAL A 118 9.06 -10.77 -17.04
CA VAL A 118 8.74 -12.01 -17.76
C VAL A 118 7.26 -12.06 -18.15
N ILE A 119 6.35 -11.63 -17.26
CA ILE A 119 4.90 -11.71 -17.47
C ILE A 119 4.39 -10.51 -18.31
N ALA A 120 5.05 -9.37 -18.20
CA ALA A 120 4.68 -8.10 -18.85
C ALA A 120 5.94 -7.42 -19.45
N PRO A 121 6.50 -7.99 -20.54
CA PRO A 121 7.76 -7.51 -21.14
C PRO A 121 7.70 -6.08 -21.70
N GLN A 122 6.49 -5.53 -21.89
CA GLN A 122 6.26 -4.15 -22.31
C GLN A 122 6.51 -3.11 -21.21
N VAL A 123 6.65 -3.54 -19.94
CA VAL A 123 6.88 -2.63 -18.82
C VAL A 123 8.38 -2.27 -18.76
N SER A 124 8.71 -0.98 -18.59
CA SER A 124 10.10 -0.57 -18.41
C SER A 124 10.70 -1.14 -17.11
N PRO A 125 12.02 -1.41 -17.04
CA PRO A 125 12.64 -1.93 -15.81
C PRO A 125 12.34 -1.08 -14.57
N GLY A 126 12.42 0.24 -14.70
CA GLY A 126 12.04 1.17 -13.63
C GLY A 126 10.57 1.03 -13.23
N GLY A 127 9.66 0.95 -14.20
CA GLY A 127 8.24 0.71 -13.93
C GLY A 127 7.98 -0.62 -13.23
N ALA A 128 8.70 -1.69 -13.60
CA ALA A 128 8.57 -3.00 -12.99
C ALA A 128 9.02 -3.00 -11.53
N VAL A 129 10.08 -2.27 -11.18
CA VAL A 129 10.53 -2.08 -9.79
C VAL A 129 9.48 -1.32 -8.97
N LEU A 130 8.92 -0.23 -9.50
CA LEU A 130 7.87 0.53 -8.81
C LEU A 130 6.59 -0.29 -8.62
N TRP A 131 6.22 -1.16 -9.56
CA TRP A 131 5.10 -2.07 -9.34
C TRP A 131 5.43 -3.16 -8.32
N ALA A 132 6.66 -3.70 -8.35
CA ALA A 132 7.11 -4.69 -7.41
C ALA A 132 7.05 -4.17 -5.97
N GLY A 133 7.62 -2.99 -5.71
CA GLY A 133 7.62 -2.37 -4.38
C GLY A 133 6.21 -2.14 -3.85
N LEU A 134 5.33 -1.55 -4.66
CA LEU A 134 3.94 -1.30 -4.29
C LEU A 134 3.21 -2.60 -3.95
N LEU A 135 3.36 -3.65 -4.76
CA LEU A 135 2.75 -4.95 -4.49
C LEU A 135 3.27 -5.57 -3.19
N ILE A 136 4.58 -5.52 -2.95
CA ILE A 136 5.21 -6.06 -1.74
C ILE A 136 4.66 -5.37 -0.50
N VAL A 137 4.65 -4.04 -0.46
CA VAL A 137 4.19 -3.29 0.71
C VAL A 137 2.69 -3.44 0.95
N LEU A 138 1.87 -3.49 -0.12
CA LEU A 138 0.43 -3.72 0.01
C LEU A 138 0.11 -5.12 0.54
N VAL A 139 0.82 -6.14 0.05
CA VAL A 139 0.66 -7.52 0.53
C VAL A 139 1.14 -7.64 1.97
N ALA A 140 2.31 -7.07 2.31
CA ALA A 140 2.83 -7.06 3.66
C ALA A 140 1.85 -6.37 4.63
N PHE A 141 1.28 -5.24 4.23
CA PHE A 141 0.29 -4.52 5.01
C PHE A 141 -1.00 -5.33 5.20
N ALA A 142 -1.51 -5.98 4.15
CA ALA A 142 -2.70 -6.83 4.24
C ALA A 142 -2.47 -8.03 5.17
N ILE A 143 -1.30 -8.68 5.09
CA ILE A 143 -0.92 -9.78 5.99
C ILE A 143 -0.83 -9.27 7.43
N GLY A 144 -0.13 -8.16 7.67
CA GLY A 144 0.00 -7.56 9.00
C GLY A 144 -1.36 -7.20 9.61
N ALA A 145 -2.26 -6.61 8.81
CA ALA A 145 -3.62 -6.29 9.23
C ALA A 145 -4.44 -7.55 9.56
N ALA A 146 -4.29 -8.63 8.80
CA ALA A 146 -4.96 -9.90 9.07
C ALA A 146 -4.47 -10.57 10.36
N LEU A 147 -3.15 -10.57 10.59
CA LEU A 147 -2.55 -11.09 11.81
C LEU A 147 -2.96 -10.25 13.03
N LEU A 148 -2.95 -8.93 12.92
CA LEU A 148 -3.41 -8.03 13.98
C LEU A 148 -4.90 -8.22 14.28
N TYR A 149 -5.73 -8.35 13.25
CA TYR A 149 -7.15 -8.63 13.43
C TYR A 149 -7.35 -9.93 14.20
N ARG A 150 -6.63 -10.99 13.81
CA ARG A 150 -6.74 -12.30 14.46
C ARG A 150 -6.29 -12.24 15.93
N LEU A 151 -5.18 -11.57 16.22
CA LEU A 151 -4.68 -11.39 17.58
C LEU A 151 -5.72 -10.68 18.47
N VAL A 152 -6.25 -9.54 18.01
CA VAL A 152 -7.24 -8.78 18.80
C VAL A 152 -8.58 -9.51 18.90
N LEU A 153 -8.93 -10.30 17.88
CA LEU A 153 -10.15 -11.11 17.89
C LEU A 153 -10.11 -12.15 19.02
N GLU A 154 -8.96 -12.78 19.22
CA GLU A 154 -8.76 -13.82 20.25
C GLU A 154 -8.92 -13.26 21.67
N ASP A 155 -8.43 -12.03 21.93
CA ASP A 155 -8.43 -11.44 23.28
C ASP A 155 -9.63 -10.52 23.59
N HIS A 156 -10.16 -9.82 22.58
CA HIS A 156 -11.10 -8.71 22.78
C HIS A 156 -12.38 -8.80 21.94
N GLY A 157 -12.50 -9.86 21.12
CA GLY A 157 -13.68 -10.09 20.30
C GLY A 157 -13.74 -9.26 19.02
N PRO A 158 -14.76 -9.51 18.18
CA PRO A 158 -14.78 -9.08 16.79
C PRO A 158 -14.96 -7.56 16.60
N ASP A 159 -15.67 -6.89 17.51
CA ASP A 159 -15.93 -5.45 17.38
C ASP A 159 -14.67 -4.63 17.64
N VAL A 160 -13.88 -5.02 18.65
CA VAL A 160 -12.60 -4.37 18.97
C VAL A 160 -11.60 -4.65 17.85
N ALA A 161 -11.47 -5.90 17.40
CA ALA A 161 -10.58 -6.28 16.29
C ALA A 161 -10.83 -5.47 15.02
N ARG A 162 -12.10 -5.32 14.64
CA ARG A 162 -12.49 -4.53 13.46
C ARG A 162 -12.11 -3.06 13.61
N ARG A 163 -12.37 -2.46 14.79
CA ARG A 163 -12.05 -1.05 15.04
C ARG A 163 -10.55 -0.82 15.06
N THR A 164 -9.77 -1.71 15.66
CA THR A 164 -8.31 -1.62 15.68
C THR A 164 -7.73 -1.57 14.27
N VAL A 165 -8.13 -2.51 13.40
CA VAL A 165 -7.67 -2.51 12.00
C VAL A 165 -8.19 -1.31 11.23
N ALA A 166 -9.43 -0.86 11.47
CA ALA A 166 -9.95 0.34 10.81
C ALA A 166 -9.15 1.59 11.20
N VAL A 167 -8.85 1.77 12.49
CA VAL A 167 -8.02 2.90 12.94
C VAL A 167 -6.63 2.82 12.33
N LEU A 168 -6.01 1.64 12.31
CA LEU A 168 -4.70 1.45 11.68
C LEU A 168 -4.75 1.78 10.18
N ALA A 169 -5.72 1.22 9.43
CA ALA A 169 -5.77 1.34 7.99
C ALA A 169 -6.06 2.75 7.48
N PHE A 170 -6.79 3.55 8.25
CA PHE A 170 -7.13 4.94 7.91
C PHE A 170 -6.28 5.97 8.65
N ALA A 171 -5.31 5.55 9.47
CA ALA A 171 -4.37 6.46 10.10
C ALA A 171 -3.48 7.13 9.02
N PRO A 172 -3.20 8.44 9.13
CA PRO A 172 -2.37 9.15 8.14
C PRO A 172 -0.97 8.56 7.94
N GLY A 173 -0.40 7.96 9.00
CA GLY A 173 0.92 7.31 8.95
C GLY A 173 0.93 5.89 8.40
N ALA A 174 -0.23 5.33 8.02
CA ALA A 174 -0.33 3.99 7.44
C ALA A 174 -0.27 4.00 5.91
N LEU A 175 0.40 5.01 5.34
CA LEU A 175 0.62 5.20 3.91
C LEU A 175 1.89 4.49 3.44
#